data_AF-A0A962LFG1-F1
#
_entry.id   AF-A0A962LFG1-F1
#
_cell.length_a   1.000
_cell.length_b   1.000
_cell.length_c   1.000
_cell.angle_alpha   90.00
_cell.angle_beta   90.00
_cell.angle_gamma   90.00
#
_symmetry.space_group_name_H-M   'P 1'
#
loop_
_entity.id
_entity.type
_entity.pdbx_description
1 polymer ?
#
loop_
_entity_poly.entity_id
_entity_poly.type
_entity_poly.pdbx_seq_one_letter_code
_entity_poly.pdbx_strand_id
1 'polypeptide(L)'
;MSAFLQVHGLARRFGGVEALAPVDLELAPGEALAITGPNGAGKSTLLACIAGEIAPSSGTVHLDGHDLSALAAHERARRGVARAFQRPALLPDRSALENVALGRLRYAEAGLAALLLGRSAAGAEHAAREAAALSALEQ
;
A
#
# COMPACT_ATOMS: atom_id res chain seq x y z
N MET A 1 0.57 -24.05 0.25
CA MET A 1 1.06 -22.66 0.31
C MET A 1 -0.09 -21.78 -0.18
N SER A 2 -0.58 -20.87 0.65
CA SER A 2 -1.66 -19.95 0.30
C SER A 2 -1.03 -18.68 -0.27
N ALA A 3 -1.48 -18.21 -1.44
CA ALA A 3 -1.01 -16.96 -2.02
C ALA A 3 -1.45 -15.78 -1.13
N PHE A 4 -0.52 -14.88 -0.82
CA PHE A 4 -0.76 -13.68 0.00
C PHE A 4 -1.34 -12.55 -0.84
N LEU A 5 -0.79 -12.30 -2.03
CA LEU A 5 -1.35 -11.37 -3.00
C LEU A 5 -1.75 -12.16 -4.24
N GLN A 6 -2.98 -11.95 -4.73
CA GLN A 6 -3.46 -12.53 -5.96
C GLN A 6 -4.04 -11.44 -6.85
N VAL A 7 -3.62 -11.41 -8.10
CA VAL A 7 -4.14 -10.53 -9.13
C VAL A 7 -4.61 -11.40 -10.28
N HIS A 8 -5.85 -11.20 -10.71
CA HIS A 8 -6.45 -12.00 -11.77
C HIS A 8 -7.00 -11.12 -12.88
N GLY A 9 -6.49 -11.30 -14.10
CA GLY A 9 -6.93 -10.60 -15.31
C GLY A 9 -6.93 -9.07 -15.19
N LEU A 10 -6.05 -8.50 -14.38
CA LEU A 10 -6.06 -7.08 -14.06
C LEU A 10 -5.62 -6.28 -15.27
N ALA A 11 -6.51 -5.45 -15.80
CA ALA A 11 -6.27 -4.64 -16.98
C ALA A 11 -6.67 -3.19 -16.74
N ARG A 12 -6.09 -2.27 -17.50
CA ARG A 12 -6.44 -0.85 -17.45
C ARG A 12 -6.39 -0.22 -18.83
N ARG A 13 -7.50 0.41 -19.21
CA ARG A 13 -7.66 1.23 -20.41
C ARG A 13 -7.88 2.68 -20.02
N PHE A 14 -7.38 3.59 -20.84
CA PHE A 14 -7.62 5.03 -20.75
C PHE A 14 -8.16 5.50 -22.09
N GLY A 15 -9.47 5.77 -22.16
CA GLY A 15 -10.13 6.00 -23.45
C GLY A 15 -9.93 4.80 -24.38
N GLY A 16 -9.38 5.05 -25.57
CA GLY A 16 -9.07 4.02 -26.57
C GLY A 16 -7.72 3.32 -26.40
N VAL A 17 -6.90 3.68 -25.40
CA VAL A 17 -5.55 3.14 -25.22
C VAL A 17 -5.53 2.07 -24.13
N GLU A 18 -5.04 0.88 -24.46
CA GLU A 18 -4.74 -0.16 -23.49
C GLU A 18 -3.39 0.10 -22.83
N ALA A 19 -3.42 0.61 -21.60
CA ALA A 19 -2.22 0.96 -20.84
C ALA A 19 -1.70 -0.19 -19.97
N LEU A 20 -2.54 -1.21 -19.75
CA LEU A 20 -2.19 -2.45 -19.08
C LEU A 20 -3.07 -3.55 -19.69
N ALA A 21 -2.45 -4.47 -20.43
CA ALA A 21 -3.08 -5.72 -20.84
C ALA A 21 -3.40 -6.59 -19.61
N PRO A 22 -4.32 -7.56 -19.69
CA PRO A 22 -4.65 -8.43 -18.55
C PRO A 22 -3.40 -9.08 -17.94
N VAL A 23 -3.20 -8.88 -16.64
CA VAL A 23 -2.10 -9.47 -15.87
C VAL A 23 -2.66 -10.39 -14.80
N ASP A 24 -2.11 -11.60 -14.75
CA ASP A 24 -2.24 -12.53 -13.64
C ASP A 24 -0.92 -12.58 -12.87
N LEU A 25 -0.97 -12.45 -11.54
CA LEU A 25 0.20 -12.64 -10.68
C LEU A 25 -0.22 -13.16 -9.31
N GLU A 26 0.66 -13.96 -8.72
CA GLU A 26 0.52 -14.44 -7.35
C GLU A 26 1.82 -14.21 -6.60
N LEU A 27 1.71 -13.86 -5.33
CA LEU A 27 2.84 -13.66 -4.43
C LEU A 27 2.59 -14.43 -3.14
N ALA A 28 3.52 -15.27 -2.72
CA ALA A 28 3.45 -15.95 -1.43
C ALA A 28 3.82 -15.00 -0.27
N PRO A 29 3.43 -15.31 0.98
CA PRO A 29 3.89 -14.57 2.15
C PRO A 29 5.43 -14.54 2.22
N GLY A 30 6.01 -13.35 2.36
CA GLY A 30 7.46 -13.16 2.48
C GLY A 30 8.24 -13.20 1.15
N GLU A 31 7.56 -13.39 0.02
CA GLU A 31 8.19 -13.37 -1.30
C GLU A 31 8.39 -11.93 -1.79
N ALA A 32 9.49 -11.70 -2.52
CA ALA A 32 9.79 -10.45 -3.20
C ALA A 32 9.71 -10.65 -4.72
N LEU A 33 8.79 -9.94 -5.38
CA LEU A 33 8.63 -9.96 -6.83
C LEU A 33 9.16 -8.66 -7.45
N ALA A 34 9.99 -8.81 -8.48
CA ALA A 34 10.48 -7.68 -9.29
C ALA A 34 9.73 -7.64 -10.64
N ILE A 35 9.13 -6.49 -10.95
CA ILE A 35 8.46 -6.25 -12.24
C ILE A 35 9.38 -5.39 -13.11
N THR A 36 9.82 -5.93 -14.24
CA THR A 36 10.76 -5.27 -15.15
C THR A 36 10.14 -5.06 -16.54
N GLY A 37 10.78 -4.23 -17.39
CA GLY A 37 10.31 -3.95 -18.75
C GLY A 37 10.53 -2.48 -19.16
N PRO A 38 10.36 -2.15 -20.46
CA PRO A 38 10.62 -0.81 -20.98
C PRO A 38 9.62 0.24 -20.45
N ASN A 39 9.96 1.52 -20.63
CA ASN A 39 9.02 2.62 -20.34
C ASN A 39 7.76 2.45 -21.19
N GLY A 40 6.59 2.70 -20.59
CA GLY A 40 5.29 2.50 -21.24
C GLY A 40 4.74 1.06 -21.18
N ALA A 41 5.48 0.07 -20.67
CA ALA A 41 5.00 -1.31 -20.56
C ALA A 41 3.90 -1.54 -19.49
N GLY A 42 3.31 -0.48 -18.91
CA GLY A 42 2.24 -0.61 -17.92
C GLY A 42 2.66 -0.90 -16.48
N LYS A 43 3.96 -1.03 -16.16
CA LYS A 43 4.45 -1.34 -14.79
C LYS A 43 3.89 -0.41 -13.70
N SER A 44 3.99 0.91 -13.92
CA SER A 44 3.47 1.89 -12.96
C SER A 44 1.94 1.85 -12.86
N THR A 45 1.26 1.52 -13.96
CA THR A 45 -0.19 1.33 -14.05
C THR A 45 -0.63 0.11 -13.24
N LEU A 46 0.07 -1.02 -13.38
CA LEU A 46 -0.15 -2.24 -12.60
C LEU A 46 -0.05 -1.96 -11.10
N LEU A 47 1.07 -1.36 -10.67
CA LEU A 47 1.27 -1.01 -9.26
C LEU A 47 0.20 -0.02 -8.75
N ALA A 48 -0.26 0.91 -9.58
CA ALA A 48 -1.32 1.86 -9.22
C ALA A 48 -2.69 1.19 -9.07
N CYS A 49 -2.98 0.18 -9.90
CA CYS A 49 -4.22 -0.59 -9.80
C CYS A 49 -4.23 -1.49 -8.57
N ILE A 50 -3.09 -2.11 -8.23
CA ILE A 50 -2.92 -2.89 -7.00
C ILE A 50 -3.07 -1.98 -5.76
N ALA A 51 -2.44 -0.81 -5.78
CA ALA A 51 -2.53 0.17 -4.69
C ALA A 51 -3.89 0.87 -4.57
N GLY A 52 -4.78 0.75 -5.56
CA GLY A 52 -6.09 1.40 -5.57
C GLY A 52 -6.07 2.90 -5.88
N GLU A 53 -4.97 3.42 -6.42
CA GLU A 53 -4.88 4.81 -6.92
C GLU A 53 -5.63 4.98 -8.25
N ILE A 54 -5.66 3.91 -9.04
CA ILE A 54 -6.31 3.86 -10.35
C ILE A 54 -7.22 2.64 -10.34
N ALA A 55 -8.52 2.83 -10.53
CA ALA A 55 -9.45 1.70 -10.61
C ALA A 55 -9.12 0.81 -11.82
N PRO A 56 -9.05 -0.51 -11.71
CA PRO A 56 -8.87 -1.35 -12.89
C PRO A 56 -10.07 -1.23 -13.85
N SER A 57 -9.85 -1.46 -15.15
CA SER A 57 -10.94 -1.58 -16.12
C SER A 57 -11.58 -2.97 -16.08
N SER A 58 -10.83 -3.98 -15.66
CA SER A 58 -11.28 -5.35 -15.42
C SER A 58 -10.30 -6.08 -14.51
N GLY A 59 -10.72 -7.24 -14.01
CA GLY A 59 -9.90 -8.09 -13.15
C GLY A 59 -10.05 -7.76 -11.66
N THR A 60 -9.33 -8.50 -10.83
CA THR A 60 -9.46 -8.42 -9.37
C THR A 60 -8.11 -8.41 -8.67
N VAL A 61 -8.10 -7.88 -7.45
CA VAL A 61 -6.94 -7.87 -6.54
C VAL A 61 -7.40 -8.39 -5.19
N HIS A 62 -6.77 -9.46 -4.72
CA HIS A 62 -7.02 -10.05 -3.41
C HIS A 62 -5.74 -9.99 -2.57
N LEU A 63 -5.89 -9.68 -1.28
CA LEU A 63 -4.81 -9.73 -0.30
C LEU A 63 -5.27 -10.59 0.88
N ASP A 64 -4.52 -11.64 1.20
CA ASP A 64 -4.83 -12.60 2.26
C ASP A 64 -6.27 -13.15 2.14
N GLY A 65 -6.68 -13.49 0.91
CA GLY A 65 -8.04 -13.94 0.58
C GLY A 65 -9.12 -12.85 0.57
N HIS A 66 -8.82 -11.61 0.95
CA HIS A 66 -9.78 -10.51 0.93
C HIS A 66 -9.78 -9.77 -0.40
N ASP A 67 -10.95 -9.67 -1.05
CA ASP A 67 -11.12 -8.83 -2.23
C ASP A 67 -10.92 -7.35 -1.89
N LEU A 68 -9.99 -6.72 -2.61
CA LEU A 68 -9.66 -5.30 -2.51
C LEU A 68 -10.17 -4.51 -3.73
N SER A 69 -10.73 -5.16 -4.74
CA SER A 69 -10.95 -4.61 -6.09
C SER A 69 -11.79 -3.33 -6.08
N ALA A 70 -12.80 -3.25 -5.20
CA ALA A 70 -13.68 -2.10 -5.05
C ALA A 70 -13.19 -1.03 -4.04
N LEU A 71 -12.12 -1.32 -3.29
CA LEU A 71 -11.64 -0.43 -2.23
C LEU A 71 -10.77 0.69 -2.76
N ALA A 72 -10.93 1.88 -2.18
CA ALA A 72 -10.07 3.02 -2.42
C ALA A 72 -8.68 2.82 -1.78
N ALA A 73 -7.68 3.54 -2.28
CA ALA A 73 -6.29 3.43 -1.81
C ALA A 73 -6.12 3.51 -0.28
N HIS A 74 -6.84 4.42 0.40
CA HIS A 74 -6.75 4.58 1.85
C HIS A 74 -7.32 3.39 2.63
N GLU A 75 -8.33 2.70 2.09
CA GLU A 75 -8.91 1.49 2.68
C GLU A 75 -7.98 0.29 2.48
N ARG A 76 -7.36 0.18 1.29
CA ARG A 76 -6.32 -0.82 1.02
C ARG A 76 -5.10 -0.62 1.91
N ALA A 77 -4.72 0.62 2.18
CA ALA A 77 -3.63 0.95 3.10
C ALA A 77 -3.91 0.49 4.54
N ARG A 78 -5.15 0.62 5.02
CA ARG A 78 -5.56 0.07 6.33
C ARG A 78 -5.49 -1.46 6.37
N ARG A 79 -5.60 -2.12 5.23
CA ARG A 79 -5.45 -3.59 5.07
C ARG A 79 -4.01 -4.03 4.79
N GLY A 80 -3.03 -3.13 4.83
CA GLY A 80 -1.60 -3.47 4.72
C GLY A 80 -0.98 -3.24 3.34
N VAL A 81 -1.72 -2.68 2.37
CA VAL A 81 -1.13 -2.30 1.07
C VAL A 81 -0.44 -0.94 1.18
N ALA A 82 0.88 -0.91 1.09
CA ALA A 82 1.65 0.34 1.05
C ALA A 82 2.36 0.50 -0.30
N ARG A 83 2.49 1.73 -0.77
CA ARG A 83 3.22 2.05 -2.00
C ARG A 83 4.28 3.12 -1.75
N ALA A 84 5.50 2.84 -2.19
CA ALA A 84 6.54 3.85 -2.38
C ALA A 84 6.42 4.46 -3.79
N PHE A 85 6.49 5.77 -3.88
CA PHE A 85 6.36 6.51 -5.14
C PHE A 85 7.74 6.82 -5.74
N GLN A 86 7.82 6.94 -7.06
CA GLN A 86 9.06 7.31 -7.77
C GLN A 86 9.62 8.65 -7.29
N ARG A 87 8.74 9.61 -6.99
CA ARG A 87 9.08 10.85 -6.29
C ARG A 87 8.53 10.75 -4.88
N PRO A 88 9.39 10.71 -3.85
CA PRO A 88 8.95 10.73 -2.48
C PRO A 88 8.08 11.96 -2.20
N ALA A 89 6.90 11.76 -1.61
CA ALA A 89 6.03 12.84 -1.18
C ALA A 89 6.46 13.32 0.23
N LEU A 90 7.67 13.89 0.31
CA LEU A 90 8.24 14.38 1.57
C LEU A 90 7.72 15.79 1.90
N LEU A 91 7.60 16.07 3.19
CA LEU A 91 7.46 17.42 3.72
C LEU A 91 8.86 18.02 3.89
N PRO A 92 9.25 19.02 3.07
CA PRO A 92 10.61 19.54 3.03
C PRO A 92 11.01 20.27 4.32
N ASP A 93 10.03 20.88 4.99
CA ASP A 93 10.24 21.64 6.24
C ASP A 93 10.23 20.75 7.49
N ARG A 94 10.29 19.42 7.32
CA ARG A 94 10.21 18.43 8.40
C ARG A 94 11.40 17.50 8.37
N SER A 95 11.80 17.04 9.55
CA SER A 95 12.86 16.05 9.71
C SER A 95 12.48 14.71 9.03
N ALA A 96 13.50 13.88 8.79
CA ALA A 96 13.29 12.52 8.29
C ALA A 96 12.39 11.70 9.24
N LEU A 97 12.61 11.83 10.55
CA LEU A 97 11.81 11.18 11.58
C LEU A 97 10.34 11.61 11.51
N GLU A 98 10.06 12.91 11.37
CA GLU A 98 8.69 13.41 11.22
C GLU A 98 8.01 12.88 9.95
N ASN A 99 8.75 12.82 8.83
CA ASN A 99 8.23 12.26 7.57
C ASN A 99 7.84 10.77 7.73
N VAL A 100 8.68 9.98 8.40
CA VAL A 100 8.38 8.57 8.69
C VAL A 100 7.21 8.43 9.68
N ALA A 101 7.17 9.27 10.71
CA ALA A 101 6.13 9.24 11.73
C ALA A 101 4.73 9.50 11.16
N LEU A 102 4.60 10.32 10.12
CA LEU A 102 3.31 10.57 9.45
C LEU A 102 2.71 9.31 8.81
N GLY A 103 3.55 8.39 8.32
CA GLY A 103 3.10 7.11 7.79
C GLY A 103 2.35 6.25 8.83
N ARG A 104 2.53 6.54 10.13
CA ARG A 104 1.88 5.85 11.26
C ARG A 104 0.43 6.31 11.49
N LEU A 105 0.03 7.48 10.99
CA LEU A 105 -1.33 8.00 11.20
C LEU A 105 -2.40 7.05 10.65
N ARG A 106 -2.06 6.16 9.70
CA ARG A 106 -2.98 5.12 9.21
C ARG A 106 -3.39 4.09 10.28
N TYR A 107 -2.60 3.94 11.33
CA TYR A 107 -2.86 3.07 12.49
C TYR A 107 -3.42 3.83 13.69
N ALA A 108 -3.53 5.16 13.59
CA ALA A 108 -4.12 5.97 14.63
C ALA A 108 -5.65 5.78 14.61
N GLU A 109 -6.14 4.83 15.39
CA GLU A 109 -7.54 4.72 15.77
C GLU A 109 -7.87 5.88 16.72
N ALA A 110 -8.30 7.02 16.18
CA ALA A 110 -8.84 8.13 16.95
C ALA A 110 -10.36 8.12 16.84
N GLY A 111 -11.00 7.11 17.42
CA GLY A 111 -12.45 7.17 17.67
C GLY A 111 -12.75 8.30 18.66
N LEU A 112 -13.96 8.86 18.62
CA LEU A 112 -14.39 9.91 19.56
C LEU A 112 -14.12 9.50 21.02
N ALA A 113 -14.31 8.22 21.35
CA ALA A 113 -13.97 7.67 22.66
C ALA A 113 -12.47 7.71 22.99
N ALA A 114 -11.57 7.48 22.03
CA ALA A 114 -10.12 7.56 22.25
C ALA A 114 -9.66 9.01 22.48
N LEU A 115 -10.30 9.97 21.80
CA LEU A 115 -10.12 11.41 22.05
C LEU A 115 -10.64 11.81 23.43
N LEU A 116 -11.82 11.33 23.82
CA LEU A 116 -12.44 11.64 25.11
C LEU A 116 -11.76 10.95 26.31
N LEU A 117 -11.19 9.75 26.10
CA LEU A 117 -10.59 8.93 27.16
C LEU A 117 -9.05 9.01 27.18
N GLY A 118 -8.43 9.74 26.25
CA GLY A 118 -6.97 9.92 26.18
C GLY A 118 -6.19 8.61 26.00
N ARG A 119 -6.79 7.57 25.41
CA ARG A 119 -6.21 6.23 25.30
C ARG A 119 -6.38 5.66 23.90
N SER A 120 -5.30 5.60 23.11
CA SER A 120 -5.25 4.78 21.90
C SER A 120 -4.66 3.41 22.25
N ALA A 121 -5.54 2.42 22.45
CA ALA A 121 -5.16 1.09 22.94
C ALA A 121 -4.62 0.13 21.86
N ALA A 122 -4.63 0.51 20.59
CA ALA A 122 -4.29 -0.41 19.48
C ALA A 122 -2.82 -0.34 19.00
N GLY A 123 -1.99 0.55 19.56
CA GLY A 123 -0.67 0.87 19.01
C GLY A 123 0.55 0.20 19.68
N ALA A 124 0.38 -0.49 20.81
CA ALA A 124 1.51 -0.84 21.68
C ALA A 124 2.48 -1.88 21.09
N GLU A 125 1.95 -2.89 20.39
CA GLU A 125 2.76 -4.03 19.92
C GLU A 125 3.55 -3.70 18.63
N HIS A 126 2.97 -2.91 17.73
CA HIS A 126 3.66 -2.39 16.55
C HIS A 126 4.65 -1.28 16.91
N ALA A 127 4.33 -0.44 17.92
CA ALA A 127 5.23 0.61 18.38
C ALA A 127 6.55 0.07 18.93
N ALA A 128 6.57 -1.11 19.55
CA ALA A 128 7.78 -1.71 20.11
C ALA A 128 8.79 -2.17 19.04
N ARG A 129 8.33 -2.81 17.95
CA ARG A 129 9.19 -3.22 16.83
C ARG A 129 9.71 -2.02 16.03
N GLU A 130 8.93 -0.94 15.98
CA GLU A 130 9.27 0.28 15.25
C GLU A 130 10.15 1.24 16.03
N ALA A 131 10.04 1.31 17.37
CA ALA A 131 10.98 2.09 18.18
C ALA A 131 12.43 1.63 17.91
N ALA A 132 12.65 0.32 17.78
CA ALA A 132 13.93 -0.25 17.40
C ALA A 132 14.38 0.18 15.98
N ALA A 133 13.45 0.32 15.04
CA ALA A 133 13.75 0.75 13.67
C ALA A 133 14.00 2.26 13.55
N LEU A 134 13.29 3.09 14.33
CA LEU A 134 13.48 4.54 14.37
C LEU A 134 14.80 4.92 15.05
N SER A 135 15.18 4.23 16.13
CA SER A 135 16.50 4.40 16.76
C SER A 135 17.66 4.08 15.83
N ALA A 136 17.44 3.24 14.81
CA ALA A 136 18.46 2.92 13.80
C ALA A 136 18.60 4.00 12.70
N LEU A 137 17.64 4.92 12.58
CA LEU A 137 17.71 6.06 11.64
C LEU A 137 18.37 7.30 12.25
N GLU A 138 18.55 7.33 13.58
CA GLU A 138 19.21 8.40 14.33
C GLU A 138 20.71 8.15 14.56
N GLN A 139 21.25 7.00 14.11
CA GLN A 139 22.67 6.64 14.14
C GLN A 139 23.32 6.87 12.77
#